data_AF-A0A453ACC0-F1
#
_entry.id   AF-A0A453ACC0-F1
#
_cell.length_a   1.000
_cell.length_b   1.000
_cell.length_c   1.000
_cell.angle_alpha   90.00
_cell.angle_beta   90.00
_cell.angle_gamma   90.00
#
_symmetry.space_group_name_H-M   'P 1'
#
loop_
_entity.id
_entity.type
_entity.pdbx_description
1 polymer ?
#
loop_
_entity_poly.entity_id
_entity_poly.type
_entity_poly.pdbx_seq_one_letter_code
_entity_poly.pdbx_strand_id
1 'polypeptide(L)' 'FSGCRCSSSSHSEMEAGAGTALYPAHRCKTIYLVRHAQGIHNVEGEKDFAAYKSHALLDAQLTPLGWSQ' A
#
# COMPACT_ATOMS: atom_id res chain seq x y z
N PHE A 1 -34.11 5.50 -4.29
CA PHE A 1 -32.98 6.39 -4.58
C PHE A 1 -32.17 5.78 -5.72
N SER A 2 -32.17 6.49 -6.85
CA SER A 2 -31.64 6.05 -8.15
C SER A 2 -30.11 5.93 -8.12
N GLY A 3 -29.54 4.88 -8.72
CA GLY A 3 -28.10 4.69 -8.88
C GLY A 3 -27.74 4.47 -10.35
N CYS A 4 -27.35 5.54 -11.02
CA CYS A 4 -26.64 5.60 -12.32
C CYS A 4 -25.42 6.50 -12.06
N ARG A 5 -24.23 6.39 -12.66
CA ARG A 5 -23.81 5.84 -13.95
C ARG A 5 -22.28 5.73 -13.90
N CYS A 6 -21.69 4.75 -14.60
CA CYS A 6 -20.25 4.59 -14.72
C CYS A 6 -19.65 5.66 -15.66
N SER A 7 -18.44 6.15 -15.37
CA SER A 7 -17.62 6.94 -16.31
C SER A 7 -16.20 6.37 -16.30
N SER A 8 -15.82 5.69 -17.38
CA SER A 8 -14.47 5.16 -17.61
C SER A 8 -13.71 6.15 -18.51
N SER A 9 -12.69 6.82 -17.95
CA SER A 9 -11.70 7.57 -18.72
C SER A 9 -10.53 6.66 -19.10
N SER A 10 -10.19 6.69 -20.38
CA SER A 10 -9.24 5.82 -21.08
C SER A 10 -7.78 6.08 -20.69
N HIS A 11 -7.03 5.04 -20.28
CA HIS A 11 -5.59 4.97 -20.54
C HIS A 11 -5.04 3.52 -20.47
N SER A 12 -4.54 3.07 -21.63
CA SER A 12 -3.59 1.97 -21.93
C SER A 12 -3.74 0.61 -21.21
N GLU A 13 -4.20 -0.35 -22.01
CA GLU A 13 -4.39 -1.80 -21.84
C GLU A 13 -3.35 -2.55 -20.97
N MET A 14 -3.83 -3.20 -19.91
CA MET A 14 -3.44 -4.56 -19.55
C MET A 14 -4.65 -5.45 -19.86
N GLU A 15 -4.44 -6.53 -20.60
CA GLU A 15 -5.48 -7.43 -21.12
C GLU A 15 -6.49 -7.83 -20.03
N ALA A 16 -7.70 -7.27 -20.13
CA ALA A 16 -8.75 -7.34 -19.12
C ALA A 16 -9.73 -8.49 -19.42
N GLY A 17 -9.27 -9.73 -19.21
CA GLY A 17 -10.10 -10.94 -19.29
C GLY A 17 -11.06 -11.15 -18.10
N ALA A 18 -11.38 -10.11 -17.34
CA ALA A 18 -12.39 -10.14 -16.30
C ALA A 18 -13.30 -8.93 -16.50
N GLY A 19 -14.48 -9.16 -17.10
CA GLY A 19 -15.51 -8.13 -17.18
C GLY A 19 -15.70 -7.52 -15.79
N THR A 20 -15.58 -6.21 -15.70
CA THR A 20 -15.69 -5.48 -14.43
C THR A 20 -17.14 -5.61 -13.94
N ALA A 21 -17.44 -6.71 -13.24
CA ALA A 21 -18.75 -6.95 -12.67
C ALA A 21 -18.89 -6.10 -11.40
N LEU A 22 -19.96 -5.31 -11.32
CA LEU A 22 -20.31 -4.61 -10.09
C LEU A 22 -20.85 -5.63 -9.09
N TYR A 23 -20.03 -5.95 -8.07
CA TYR A 23 -20.47 -6.79 -6.97
C TYR A 23 -21.23 -5.94 -5.94
N PRO A 24 -22.40 -6.37 -5.47
CA PRO A 24 -23.11 -5.67 -4.40
C PRO A 24 -22.21 -5.54 -3.16
N ALA A 25 -22.12 -4.34 -2.58
CA ALA A 25 -21.20 -4.05 -1.47
C ALA A 25 -21.34 -5.00 -0.26
N HIS A 26 -22.56 -5.48 0.02
CA HIS A 26 -22.82 -6.43 1.11
C HIS A 26 -22.25 -7.85 0.85
N ARG A 27 -21.79 -8.14 -0.37
CA ARG A 27 -21.12 -9.40 -0.75
C ARG A 27 -19.61 -9.25 -0.87
N CYS A 28 -19.07 -8.05 -0.61
CA CYS A 28 -17.65 -7.78 -0.65
C CYS A 28 -17.05 -7.80 0.76
N LYS A 29 -15.76 -8.08 0.84
CA LYS A 29 -14.96 -7.89 2.05
C LYS A 29 -14.10 -6.66 1.87
N THR A 30 -14.03 -5.82 2.89
CA THR A 30 -13.09 -4.69 2.92
C THR A 30 -11.71 -5.22 3.32
N ILE A 31 -10.71 -4.98 2.47
CA ILE A 31 -9.31 -5.25 2.78
C ILE A 31 -8.65 -3.92 3.12
N TYR A 32 -8.02 -3.84 4.29
CA TYR A 32 -7.20 -2.70 4.68
C TYR A 32 -5.73 -3.06 4.43
N LEU A 33 -5.05 -2.29 3.60
CA LEU A 33 -3.60 -2.42 3.37
C LEU A 33 -2.89 -1.36 4.20
N VAL A 34 -2.06 -1.79 5.15
CA VAL A 34 -1.34 -0.92 6.07
C VAL A 34 0.15 -1.12 5.86
N ARG A 35 0.90 -0.05 5.60
CA ARG A 35 2.36 -0.07 5.57
C ARG A 35 2.90 -0.04 7.01
N HIS A 36 4.05 -0.66 7.24
CA HIS A 36 4.73 -0.54 8.52
C HIS A 36 5.10 0.93 8.83
N ALA A 37 5.17 1.25 10.12
CA ALA A 37 5.59 2.54 10.62
C ALA A 37 7.11 2.76 10.49
N GLN A 38 7.60 3.94 10.89
CA GLN A 38 9.03 4.29 10.75
C GLN A 38 9.96 3.34 11.55
N GLY A 39 10.73 2.55 10.82
CA GLY A 39 11.80 1.70 11.35
C GLY A 39 13.14 2.43 11.47
N ILE A 40 14.03 1.90 12.32
CA ILE A 40 15.40 2.44 12.47
C ILE A 40 16.14 2.42 11.11
N HIS A 41 15.89 1.39 10.28
CA HIS A 41 16.48 1.28 8.95
C HIS A 41 16.06 2.43 8.00
N ASN A 42 14.86 3.01 8.18
CA ASN A 42 14.43 4.15 7.37
C ASN A 42 15.28 5.38 7.69
N VAL A 43 15.47 5.65 8.99
CA VAL A 43 16.24 6.80 9.47
C VAL A 43 17.71 6.69 9.08
N GLU A 44 18.31 5.51 9.20
CA GLU A 44 19.71 5.32 8.81
C GLU A 44 19.87 5.31 7.28
N GLY A 45 18.93 4.72 6.55
CA GLY A 45 18.94 4.72 5.09
C GLY A 45 18.71 6.10 4.45
N GLU A 46 18.00 7.01 5.14
CA GLU A 46 17.87 8.41 4.73
C GLU A 46 19.16 9.21 4.91
N LYS A 47 19.98 8.86 5.91
CA LYS A 47 21.29 9.48 6.14
C LYS A 47 22.34 8.96 5.18
N ASP A 48 22.38 7.65 5.00
CA ASP A 48 23.31 6.96 4.11
C ASP A 48 22.57 5.85 3.36
N PHE A 49 22.48 5.98 2.04
CA PHE A 49 21.81 4.99 1.20
C PHE A 49 22.47 3.61 1.28
N ALA A 50 23.77 3.52 1.58
CA ALA A 50 24.44 2.24 1.77
C ALA A 50 23.91 1.48 3.00
N ALA A 51 23.34 2.18 3.99
CA ALA A 51 22.78 1.58 5.20
C ALA A 51 21.60 0.65 4.90
N TYR A 52 20.84 0.85 3.81
CA TYR A 52 19.79 -0.09 3.39
C TYR A 52 20.32 -1.50 3.08
N LYS A 53 21.61 -1.62 2.75
CA LYS A 53 22.28 -2.90 2.48
C LYS A 53 23.00 -3.46 3.70
N SER A 54 22.95 -2.74 4.83
CA SER A 54 23.65 -3.16 6.04
C SER A 54 22.93 -4.34 6.70
N HIS A 55 23.70 -5.40 6.96
CA HIS A 55 23.19 -6.56 7.68
C HIS A 55 22.79 -6.23 9.14
N ALA A 56 23.34 -5.15 9.72
CA ALA A 56 23.00 -4.71 11.06
C ALA A 56 21.59 -4.10 11.17
N LEU A 57 20.97 -3.71 10.04
CA LEU A 57 19.63 -3.13 9.98
C LEU A 57 18.57 -4.12 9.47
N LEU A 58 18.94 -5.39 9.35
CA LEU A 58 17.98 -6.47 9.11
C LEU A 58 17.12 -6.65 10.36
N ASP A 59 15.81 -6.79 10.16
CA ASP A 59 14.80 -6.90 11.23
C ASP A 59 14.90 -5.77 12.28
N ALA A 60 15.29 -4.57 11.83
CA ALA A 60 15.44 -3.42 12.70
C ALA A 60 14.09 -3.00 13.31
N GLN A 61 14.12 -2.70 14.61
CA GLN A 61 12.94 -2.29 15.36
C GLN A 61 12.36 -0.95 14.88
N LEU A 62 11.11 -0.70 15.26
CA LEU A 62 10.48 0.61 15.09
C LEU A 62 11.16 1.66 15.96
N THR A 63 11.23 2.88 15.41
CA THR A 63 11.62 4.06 16.18
C THR A 63 10.51 4.46 17.16
N PRO A 64 10.80 5.27 18.20
CA PRO A 64 9.74 5.81 19.08
C PRO A 64 8.64 6.55 18.32
N LEU A 65 9.00 7.29 17.26
CA LEU A 65 8.04 7.92 16.36
C LEU A 65 7.19 6.87 15.62
N GLY A 66 7.81 5.79 15.14
CA GLY A 66 7.10 4.69 14.48
C GLY A 66 6.06 4.00 15.38
N TRP A 67 6.31 3.89 16.69
CA TRP A 67 5.31 3.36 17.62
C TRP A 67 4.09 4.26 17.83
N SER A 68 4.21 5.55 17.53
CA SER A 68 3.13 6.54 17.66
C SER A 68 2.32 6.77 16.38
N GLN A 69 2.68 6.10 15.27
CA GLN A 69 1.99 6.15 13.98
C GLN A 69 0.88 5.10 13.93
#